data_AF-A0A928JGK6-F1
#
_entry.id   AF-A0A928JGK6-F1
#
_cell.length_a   1.000
_cell.length_b   1.000
_cell.length_c   1.000
_cell.angle_alpha   90.00
_cell.angle_beta   90.00
_cell.angle_gamma   90.00
#
_symmetry.space_group_name_H-M   'P 1'
#
loop_
_entity.id
_entity.type
_entity.pdbx_description
1 polymer ?
#
loop_
_entity_poly.entity_id
_entity_poly.type
_entity_poly.pdbx_seq_one_letter_code
_entity_poly.pdbx_strand_id
1 'polypeptide(L)'
;MESIDNDTFYEYVKQYDPDSKYHFVGAVDYHLLCDDKSYKGIESHREALRFVFDLLVKDSIKNQESARIMLGDDIADKLCPLVYDIDKAKPSPLDPQVFFYCPNMIKTDYNGNVFYDADWMPNDENFGTTVPYWYALMEPVYGRRNKPEDFKNVNKVLFPNGTDTLDIYEWTTDWSDFFDDGHEWYGACCWSIYDKTLNRYVVMLVSATD
;
A
#
# COMPACT_ATOMS: atom_id res chain seq x y z
N MET A 1 7.55 -17.19 7.23
CA MET A 1 6.79 -16.11 6.59
C MET A 1 6.41 -16.54 5.20
N GLU A 2 5.12 -16.48 4.92
CA GLU A 2 4.50 -16.94 3.68
C GLU A 2 3.43 -15.94 3.25
N SER A 3 3.20 -15.81 1.94
CA SER A 3 2.09 -15.03 1.39
C SER A 3 0.76 -15.77 1.57
N ILE A 4 -0.30 -15.03 1.81
CA ILE A 4 -1.67 -15.55 1.89
C ILE A 4 -2.39 -15.19 0.59
N ASP A 5 -2.20 -15.98 -0.47
CA ASP A 5 -2.72 -15.64 -1.80
C ASP A 5 -4.22 -15.95 -1.98
N ASN A 6 -4.80 -16.74 -1.07
CA ASN A 6 -6.22 -17.11 -1.08
C ASN A 6 -6.90 -16.62 0.19
N ASP A 7 -7.37 -15.38 0.17
CA ASP A 7 -8.08 -14.73 1.26
C ASP A 7 -9.37 -14.09 0.76
N THR A 8 -10.40 -14.10 1.60
CA THR A 8 -11.68 -13.42 1.31
C THR A 8 -11.51 -11.93 1.01
N PHE A 9 -10.48 -11.30 1.55
CA PHE A 9 -10.12 -9.93 1.22
C PHE A 9 -9.77 -9.77 -0.25
N TYR A 10 -8.93 -10.67 -0.80
CA TYR A 10 -8.56 -10.63 -2.21
C TYR A 10 -9.74 -10.89 -3.15
N GLU A 11 -10.67 -11.78 -2.78
CA GLU A 11 -11.92 -11.94 -3.52
C GLU A 11 -12.81 -10.69 -3.47
N TYR A 12 -12.84 -10.00 -2.33
CA TYR A 12 -13.61 -8.77 -2.18
C TYR A 12 -13.05 -7.61 -3.01
N VAL A 13 -11.72 -7.43 -3.05
CA VAL A 13 -11.13 -6.26 -3.72
C VAL A 13 -11.09 -6.37 -5.25
N LYS A 14 -11.27 -7.57 -5.83
CA LYS A 14 -11.42 -7.77 -7.29
C LYS A 14 -12.52 -6.94 -7.94
N GLN A 15 -13.51 -6.48 -7.18
CA GLN A 15 -14.55 -5.58 -7.72
C GLN A 15 -14.03 -4.17 -8.03
N TYR A 16 -12.95 -3.74 -7.36
CA TYR A 16 -12.31 -2.44 -7.55
C TYR A 16 -11.26 -2.50 -8.65
N ASP A 17 -10.60 -3.65 -8.81
CA ASP A 17 -9.64 -3.92 -9.88
C ASP A 17 -9.83 -5.34 -10.45
N PRO A 18 -10.72 -5.51 -11.44
CA PRO A 18 -11.06 -6.83 -11.99
C PRO A 18 -9.99 -7.37 -12.95
N ASP A 19 -9.11 -6.52 -13.46
CA ASP A 19 -8.16 -6.84 -14.54
C ASP A 19 -6.73 -7.03 -14.04
N SER A 20 -6.39 -6.62 -12.81
CA SER A 20 -5.00 -6.70 -12.35
C SER A 20 -4.68 -7.93 -11.52
N LYS A 21 -3.45 -8.42 -11.75
CA LYS A 21 -2.75 -9.39 -10.89
C LYS A 21 -2.35 -8.79 -9.54
N TYR A 22 -2.61 -7.50 -9.32
CA TYR A 22 -2.22 -6.75 -8.15
C TYR A 22 -3.43 -6.56 -7.25
N HIS A 23 -3.20 -6.34 -5.96
CA HIS A 23 -4.26 -6.33 -4.98
C HIS A 23 -4.70 -4.92 -4.63
N PHE A 24 -4.92 -4.07 -5.64
CA PHE A 24 -5.16 -2.64 -5.43
C PHE A 24 -6.57 -2.30 -4.95
N VAL A 25 -6.66 -1.32 -4.04
CA VAL A 25 -7.87 -0.52 -3.83
C VAL A 25 -7.47 0.95 -3.76
N GLY A 26 -7.91 1.73 -4.75
CA GLY A 26 -7.35 3.06 -4.96
C GLY A 26 -5.88 2.93 -5.36
N ALA A 27 -4.99 3.65 -4.67
CA ALA A 27 -3.54 3.61 -4.88
C ALA A 27 -2.79 2.67 -3.91
N VAL A 28 -3.51 1.90 -3.08
CA VAL A 28 -2.91 1.05 -2.05
C VAL A 28 -2.76 -0.39 -2.56
N ASP A 29 -1.53 -0.89 -2.57
CA ASP A 29 -1.19 -2.30 -2.83
C ASP A 29 -1.15 -3.09 -1.51
N TYR A 30 -1.85 -4.22 -1.44
CA TYR A 30 -2.02 -5.00 -0.21
C TYR A 30 -1.33 -6.37 -0.29
N HIS A 31 -0.42 -6.62 0.64
CA HIS A 31 0.30 -7.89 0.78
C HIS A 31 -0.05 -8.53 2.13
N LEU A 32 -0.81 -9.62 2.10
CA LEU A 32 -1.22 -10.37 3.29
C LEU A 32 -0.23 -11.51 3.54
N LEU A 33 0.32 -11.59 4.76
CA LEU A 33 1.33 -12.58 5.11
C LEU A 33 1.00 -13.27 6.44
N CYS A 34 1.45 -14.51 6.61
CA CYS A 34 1.48 -15.18 7.90
C CYS A 34 2.91 -15.58 8.28
N ASP A 35 3.14 -15.80 9.57
CA ASP A 35 4.36 -16.41 10.06
C ASP A 35 4.06 -17.33 11.24
N ASP A 36 4.68 -18.51 11.26
CA ASP A 36 4.58 -19.47 12.37
C ASP A 36 5.43 -19.04 13.58
N LYS A 37 6.37 -18.13 13.36
CA LYS A 37 7.19 -17.55 14.42
C LYS A 37 6.32 -16.69 15.35
N SER A 38 6.69 -16.67 16.61
CA SER A 38 6.09 -15.74 17.57
C SER A 38 6.36 -14.29 17.17
N TYR A 39 5.34 -13.45 17.27
CA TYR A 39 5.44 -12.01 17.02
C TYR A 39 6.38 -11.32 18.02
N LYS A 40 7.33 -10.54 17.49
CA LYS A 40 8.39 -9.83 18.25
C LYS A 40 8.31 -8.32 18.08
N GLY A 41 7.14 -7.78 17.78
CA GLY A 41 7.00 -6.34 17.53
C GLY A 41 7.69 -5.92 16.25
N ILE A 42 8.44 -4.83 16.33
CA ILE A 42 9.12 -4.16 15.22
C ILE A 42 10.02 -5.07 14.37
N GLU A 43 10.66 -6.07 14.99
CA GLU A 43 11.50 -7.05 14.27
C GLU A 43 10.66 -7.85 13.26
N SER A 44 9.49 -8.34 13.70
CA SER A 44 8.58 -9.09 12.84
C SER A 44 8.02 -8.25 11.70
N HIS A 45 7.69 -6.99 11.96
CA HIS A 45 7.26 -6.07 10.90
C HIS A 45 8.36 -5.82 9.86
N ARG A 46 9.62 -5.65 10.30
CA ARG A 46 10.76 -5.51 9.37
C ARG A 46 10.99 -6.78 8.55
N GLU A 47 10.84 -7.96 9.15
CA GLU A 47 10.88 -9.23 8.42
C GLU A 47 9.76 -9.29 7.36
N ALA A 48 8.55 -8.82 7.68
CA ALA A 48 7.41 -8.78 6.75
C ALA A 48 7.70 -7.87 5.56
N LEU A 49 8.21 -6.65 5.80
CA LEU A 49 8.65 -5.75 4.73
C LEU A 49 9.72 -6.41 3.84
N ARG A 50 10.77 -6.99 4.46
CA ARG A 50 11.84 -7.66 3.71
C ARG A 50 11.28 -8.75 2.79
N PHE A 51 10.34 -9.55 3.31
CA PHE A 51 9.70 -10.60 2.53
C PHE A 51 8.93 -10.05 1.33
N VAL A 52 8.11 -9.00 1.50
CA VAL A 52 7.39 -8.36 0.39
C VAL A 52 8.36 -7.80 -0.64
N PHE A 53 9.38 -7.06 -0.22
CA PHE A 53 10.33 -6.48 -1.16
C PHE A 53 11.18 -7.54 -1.87
N ASP A 54 11.51 -8.65 -1.23
CA ASP A 54 12.14 -9.80 -1.91
C ASP A 54 11.23 -10.40 -2.99
N LEU A 55 9.91 -10.41 -2.81
CA LEU A 55 8.95 -10.81 -3.84
C LEU A 55 8.90 -9.81 -4.98
N LEU A 56 8.82 -8.51 -4.67
CA LEU A 56 8.80 -7.45 -5.69
C LEU A 56 10.09 -7.43 -6.53
N VAL A 57 11.25 -7.66 -5.91
CA VAL A 57 12.53 -7.83 -6.63
C VAL A 57 12.44 -9.01 -7.60
N LYS A 58 11.98 -10.18 -7.15
CA LYS A 58 11.83 -11.35 -8.02
C LYS A 58 10.89 -11.08 -9.19
N ASP A 59 9.78 -10.39 -8.93
CA ASP A 59 8.82 -10.02 -9.98
C ASP A 59 9.40 -9.00 -10.96
N SER A 60 10.19 -8.04 -10.49
CA SER A 60 10.87 -7.06 -11.35
C SER A 60 11.86 -7.73 -12.31
N ILE A 61 12.63 -8.72 -11.81
CA ILE A 61 13.57 -9.52 -12.62
C ILE A 61 12.80 -10.33 -13.67
N LYS A 62 11.71 -11.01 -13.26
CA LYS A 62 10.88 -11.78 -14.18
C LYS A 62 10.23 -10.91 -15.26
N ASN A 63 9.79 -9.71 -14.90
CA ASN A 63 9.23 -8.74 -15.84
C ASN A 63 10.31 -8.29 -16.84
N GLN A 64 11.54 -8.03 -16.37
CA GLN A 64 12.68 -7.71 -17.23
C GLN A 64 12.99 -8.85 -18.21
N GLU A 65 13.06 -10.09 -17.75
CA GLU A 65 13.28 -11.27 -18.60
C GLU A 65 12.15 -11.44 -19.63
N SER A 66 10.90 -11.23 -19.22
CA SER A 66 9.74 -11.29 -20.11
C SER A 66 9.79 -10.19 -21.18
N ALA A 67 10.15 -8.97 -20.79
CA ALA A 67 10.35 -7.85 -21.71
C ALA A 67 11.48 -8.15 -22.70
N ARG A 68 12.56 -8.80 -22.26
CA ARG A 68 13.66 -9.21 -23.16
C ARG A 68 13.17 -10.16 -24.24
N ILE A 69 12.33 -11.12 -23.88
CA ILE A 69 11.75 -12.09 -24.81
C ILE A 69 10.76 -11.43 -25.77
N MET A 70 9.92 -10.51 -25.28
CA MET A 70 8.80 -9.95 -26.05
C MET A 70 9.15 -8.69 -26.84
N LEU A 71 10.04 -7.86 -26.31
CA LEU A 71 10.32 -6.49 -26.77
C LEU A 71 11.81 -6.28 -27.14
N GLY A 72 12.68 -7.25 -26.85
CA GLY A 72 14.12 -7.21 -27.14
C GLY A 72 14.97 -6.58 -26.05
N ASP A 73 16.29 -6.73 -26.19
CA ASP A 73 17.29 -6.28 -25.21
C ASP A 73 17.24 -4.77 -24.94
N ASP A 74 17.08 -3.95 -25.99
CA ASP A 74 17.07 -2.48 -25.87
C ASP A 74 15.97 -1.92 -24.93
N ILE A 75 14.84 -2.62 -24.83
CA ILE A 75 13.74 -2.24 -23.93
C ILE A 75 13.94 -2.87 -22.55
N ALA A 76 14.35 -4.13 -22.49
CA ALA A 76 14.57 -4.83 -21.23
C ALA A 76 15.72 -4.23 -20.41
N ASP A 77 16.79 -3.76 -21.05
CA ASP A 77 17.93 -3.16 -20.38
C ASP A 77 17.62 -1.77 -19.79
N LYS A 78 16.48 -1.16 -20.16
CA LYS A 78 15.94 0.04 -19.51
C LYS A 78 15.13 -0.26 -18.25
N LEU A 79 14.67 -1.50 -18.09
CA LEU A 79 14.01 -1.93 -16.87
C LEU A 79 15.09 -2.32 -15.87
N CYS A 80 15.31 -1.50 -14.86
CA CYS A 80 16.17 -1.87 -13.75
C CYS A 80 15.37 -2.78 -12.79
N PRO A 81 15.94 -3.91 -12.33
CA PRO A 81 15.38 -4.63 -11.20
C PRO A 81 15.26 -3.71 -9.99
N LEU A 82 14.21 -3.91 -9.21
CA LEU A 82 13.96 -3.16 -7.98
C LEU A 82 15.16 -3.28 -7.02
N VAL A 83 15.52 -2.17 -6.37
CA VAL A 83 16.61 -2.11 -5.40
C VAL A 83 16.11 -1.53 -4.09
N TYR A 84 16.40 -2.22 -2.98
CA TYR A 84 16.01 -1.77 -1.65
C TYR A 84 17.08 -2.04 -0.58
N ASP A 85 17.07 -1.23 0.47
CA ASP A 85 17.92 -1.37 1.67
C ASP A 85 17.05 -1.26 2.92
N ILE A 86 16.46 -2.38 3.33
CA ILE A 86 15.48 -2.40 4.42
C ILE A 86 16.07 -1.91 5.75
N ASP A 87 17.39 -1.93 5.96
CA ASP A 87 17.98 -1.46 7.21
C ASP A 87 17.94 0.07 7.35
N LYS A 88 17.76 0.80 6.23
CA LYS A 88 17.49 2.24 6.22
C LYS A 88 16.05 2.59 6.56
N ALA A 89 15.11 1.65 6.43
CA ALA A 89 13.70 1.90 6.73
C ALA A 89 13.52 2.20 8.22
N LYS A 90 13.04 3.41 8.54
CA LYS A 90 12.80 3.86 9.92
C LYS A 90 11.32 3.75 10.27
N PRO A 91 10.97 3.02 11.33
CA PRO A 91 9.59 2.87 11.75
C PRO A 91 9.13 3.97 12.71
N SER A 92 7.86 4.34 12.56
CA SER A 92 7.09 5.17 13.48
C SER A 92 5.79 4.43 13.85
N PRO A 93 5.52 4.16 15.14
CA PRO A 93 4.27 3.53 15.53
C PRO A 93 3.09 4.47 15.28
N LEU A 94 1.97 3.92 14.82
CA LEU A 94 0.74 4.67 14.59
C LEU A 94 -0.39 4.21 15.51
N ASP A 95 -1.21 5.18 15.92
CA ASP A 95 -2.45 4.90 16.64
C ASP A 95 -3.52 4.40 15.65
N PRO A 96 -4.16 3.24 15.89
CA PRO A 96 -5.19 2.72 15.01
C PRO A 96 -6.37 3.66 14.77
N GLN A 97 -6.79 4.47 15.76
CA GLN A 97 -7.88 5.43 15.59
C GLN A 97 -7.50 6.55 14.63
N VAL A 98 -6.22 6.96 14.64
CA VAL A 98 -5.69 7.95 13.70
C VAL A 98 -5.50 7.34 12.32
N PHE A 99 -4.94 6.14 12.24
CA PHE A 99 -4.66 5.46 10.96
C PHE A 99 -5.94 5.12 10.17
N PHE A 100 -6.98 4.64 10.87
CA PHE A 100 -8.28 4.32 10.27
C PHE A 100 -9.28 5.48 10.32
N TYR A 101 -8.83 6.69 10.62
CA TYR A 101 -9.69 7.87 10.52
C TYR A 101 -10.18 8.04 9.08
N CYS A 102 -11.50 8.15 8.93
CA CYS A 102 -12.16 8.37 7.65
C CYS A 102 -12.91 9.70 7.71
N PRO A 103 -12.55 10.70 6.89
CA PRO A 103 -13.26 11.96 6.87
C PRO A 103 -14.66 11.81 6.24
N ASN A 104 -15.54 12.75 6.57
CA ASN A 104 -16.83 12.91 5.92
C ASN A 104 -16.68 13.74 4.64
N MET A 105 -17.42 13.36 3.60
CA MET A 105 -17.57 14.20 2.41
C MET A 105 -18.49 15.38 2.72
N ILE A 106 -18.00 16.61 2.56
CA ILE A 106 -18.76 17.84 2.74
C ILE A 106 -19.53 18.17 1.46
N LYS A 107 -18.83 18.18 0.32
CA LYS A 107 -19.41 18.53 -0.98
C LYS A 107 -18.62 17.94 -2.12
N THR A 108 -19.26 17.90 -3.28
CA THR A 108 -18.63 17.66 -4.57
C THR A 108 -18.86 18.90 -5.43
N ASP A 109 -17.81 19.42 -6.06
CA ASP A 109 -17.95 20.55 -6.98
C ASP A 109 -18.43 20.11 -8.37
N TYR A 110 -18.62 21.09 -9.25
CA TYR A 110 -19.06 20.86 -10.63
C TYR A 110 -18.06 20.03 -11.46
N ASN A 111 -16.77 20.07 -11.10
CA ASN A 111 -15.71 19.33 -11.78
C ASN A 111 -15.54 17.91 -11.21
N GLY A 112 -16.38 17.53 -10.24
CA GLY A 112 -16.34 16.23 -9.59
C GLY A 112 -15.32 16.14 -8.45
N ASN A 113 -14.67 17.24 -8.05
CA ASN A 113 -13.74 17.25 -6.92
C ASN A 113 -14.49 17.09 -5.62
N VAL A 114 -13.98 16.21 -4.76
CA VAL A 114 -14.55 15.91 -3.45
C VAL A 114 -13.84 16.74 -2.39
N PHE A 115 -14.62 17.31 -1.48
CA PHE A 115 -14.11 18.07 -0.34
C PHE A 115 -14.47 17.33 0.94
N TYR A 116 -13.48 17.18 1.81
CA TYR A 116 -13.57 16.46 3.08
C TYR A 116 -13.60 17.43 4.26
N ASP A 117 -14.05 16.96 5.43
CA ASP A 117 -13.97 17.68 6.71
C ASP A 117 -12.60 17.56 7.40
N ALA A 118 -11.59 17.03 6.69
CA ALA A 118 -10.21 16.95 7.12
C ALA A 118 -9.29 17.83 6.25
N ASP A 119 -8.27 18.39 6.89
CA ASP A 119 -7.38 19.41 6.32
C ASP A 119 -6.22 18.84 5.49
N TRP A 120 -6.25 17.55 5.11
CA TRP A 120 -5.23 17.04 4.20
C TRP A 120 -5.53 17.55 2.79
N MET A 121 -4.73 18.51 2.35
CA MET A 121 -4.79 19.06 1.01
C MET A 121 -3.56 18.59 0.22
N PRO A 122 -3.75 17.97 -0.95
CA PRO A 122 -2.68 17.79 -1.92
C PRO A 122 -2.35 19.19 -2.44
N ASN A 123 -1.33 19.83 -1.87
CA ASN A 123 -0.74 21.01 -2.48
C ASN A 123 0.63 20.61 -3.05
N ASP A 124 1.08 21.35 -4.05
CA ASP A 124 2.29 21.04 -4.81
C ASP A 124 3.58 21.04 -3.95
N GLU A 125 3.52 21.52 -2.70
CA GLU A 125 4.66 21.51 -1.77
C GLU A 125 4.82 20.18 -1.02
N ASN A 126 3.81 19.30 -1.05
CA ASN A 126 3.78 18.03 -0.34
C ASN A 126 4.14 16.82 -1.23
N PHE A 127 4.58 17.03 -2.48
CA PHE A 127 5.16 15.96 -3.30
C PHE A 127 6.33 15.30 -2.55
N GLY A 128 6.38 13.97 -2.53
CA GLY A 128 7.40 13.28 -1.75
C GLY A 128 7.03 12.98 -0.30
N THR A 129 5.90 13.48 0.19
CA THR A 129 5.47 13.25 1.58
C THR A 129 4.47 12.10 1.70
N THR A 130 4.34 11.58 2.92
CA THR A 130 3.38 10.54 3.27
C THR A 130 1.95 11.09 3.21
N VAL A 131 1.07 10.41 2.48
CA VAL A 131 -0.37 10.71 2.44
C VAL A 131 -1.14 9.84 3.46
N PRO A 132 -2.25 10.32 4.05
CA PRO A 132 -3.10 9.52 4.91
C PRO A 132 -3.68 8.31 4.16
N TYR A 133 -3.87 7.19 4.87
CA TYR A 133 -4.43 5.97 4.28
C TYR A 133 -5.80 6.19 3.61
N TRP A 134 -6.70 6.97 4.23
CA TRP A 134 -7.99 7.27 3.60
C TRP A 134 -7.82 7.98 2.25
N TYR A 135 -6.82 8.85 2.11
CA TYR A 135 -6.56 9.58 0.88
C TYR A 135 -6.04 8.62 -0.20
N ALA A 136 -5.06 7.78 0.15
CA ALA A 136 -4.51 6.77 -0.75
C ALA A 136 -5.60 5.83 -1.33
N LEU A 137 -6.60 5.47 -0.53
CA LEU A 137 -7.69 4.61 -0.96
C LEU A 137 -8.77 5.37 -1.74
N MET A 138 -9.12 6.59 -1.32
CA MET A 138 -10.32 7.29 -1.81
C MET A 138 -10.07 8.24 -2.98
N GLU A 139 -8.86 8.80 -3.07
CA GLU A 139 -8.47 9.77 -4.10
C GLU A 139 -7.30 9.22 -4.93
N PRO A 140 -7.44 8.07 -5.63
CA PRO A 140 -6.35 7.52 -6.43
C PRO A 140 -6.04 8.38 -7.65
N VAL A 141 -4.78 8.38 -8.08
CA VAL A 141 -4.30 9.08 -9.29
C VAL A 141 -5.11 8.66 -10.52
N TYR A 142 -5.43 7.37 -10.58
CA TYR A 142 -6.16 6.77 -11.68
C TYR A 142 -7.39 5.99 -11.20
N GLY A 143 -8.47 6.08 -11.95
CA GLY A 143 -9.66 5.26 -11.74
C GLY A 143 -10.80 6.01 -11.04
N ARG A 144 -11.72 5.24 -10.45
CA ARG A 144 -12.91 5.79 -9.79
C ARG A 144 -12.60 6.10 -8.34
N ARG A 145 -12.90 7.34 -7.91
CA ARG A 145 -12.85 7.75 -6.52
C ARG A 145 -13.73 6.84 -5.65
N ASN A 146 -13.14 6.29 -4.59
CA ASN A 146 -13.85 5.48 -3.61
C ASN A 146 -14.52 6.40 -2.57
N LYS A 147 -15.65 5.94 -2.02
CA LYS A 147 -16.41 6.71 -1.02
C LYS A 147 -15.95 6.32 0.40
N PRO A 148 -16.29 7.14 1.42
CA PRO A 148 -16.09 6.76 2.82
C PRO A 148 -16.65 5.38 3.19
N GLU A 149 -17.75 4.97 2.54
CA GLU A 149 -18.35 3.66 2.74
C GLU A 149 -17.48 2.52 2.18
N ASP A 150 -16.83 2.74 1.04
CA ASP A 150 -15.87 1.78 0.48
C ASP A 150 -14.67 1.64 1.42
N PHE A 151 -14.11 2.75 1.91
CA PHE A 151 -13.02 2.72 2.90
C PHE A 151 -13.40 1.91 4.15
N LYS A 152 -14.60 2.12 4.69
CA LYS A 152 -15.10 1.34 5.84
C LYS A 152 -15.25 -0.14 5.51
N ASN A 153 -15.79 -0.48 4.34
CA ASN A 153 -16.03 -1.87 3.97
C ASN A 153 -14.75 -2.63 3.66
N VAL A 154 -13.79 -2.01 2.96
CA VAL A 154 -12.45 -2.57 2.72
C VAL A 154 -11.79 -2.91 4.07
N ASN A 155 -11.78 -1.97 5.00
CA ASN A 155 -11.19 -2.20 6.33
C ASN A 155 -11.94 -3.22 7.17
N LYS A 156 -13.27 -3.31 7.04
CA LYS A 156 -14.08 -4.33 7.72
C LYS A 156 -13.78 -5.73 7.19
N VAL A 157 -13.54 -5.89 5.89
CA VAL A 157 -13.17 -7.19 5.30
C VAL A 157 -11.72 -7.52 5.64
N LEU A 158 -10.83 -6.53 5.63
CA LEU A 158 -9.41 -6.71 5.95
C LEU A 158 -9.16 -7.00 7.44
N PHE A 159 -9.97 -6.43 8.34
CA PHE A 159 -9.87 -6.61 9.79
C PHE A 159 -11.24 -6.98 10.39
N PRO A 160 -11.73 -8.21 10.15
CA PRO A 160 -13.08 -8.62 10.51
C PRO A 160 -13.34 -8.65 12.03
N ASN A 161 -12.27 -8.75 12.83
CA ASN A 161 -12.33 -8.76 14.28
C ASN A 161 -12.13 -7.36 14.90
N GLY A 162 -12.11 -6.31 14.07
CA GLY A 162 -11.91 -4.92 14.50
C GLY A 162 -10.44 -4.48 14.49
N THR A 163 -10.23 -3.19 14.73
CA THR A 163 -8.91 -2.54 14.59
C THR A 163 -8.23 -2.19 15.92
N ASP A 164 -8.90 -2.42 17.04
CA ASP A 164 -8.46 -1.97 18.38
C ASP A 164 -7.19 -2.65 18.90
N THR A 165 -6.82 -3.82 18.35
CA THR A 165 -5.69 -4.63 18.83
C THR A 165 -4.53 -4.72 17.84
N LEU A 166 -4.60 -3.94 16.75
CA LEU A 166 -3.62 -3.92 15.69
C LEU A 166 -2.35 -3.19 16.15
N ASP A 167 -1.20 -3.75 15.83
CA ASP A 167 0.07 -3.02 15.90
C ASP A 167 0.40 -2.48 14.53
N ILE A 168 0.60 -1.16 14.43
CA ILE A 168 0.75 -0.45 13.16
C ILE A 168 2.06 0.33 13.19
N TYR A 169 2.86 0.16 12.14
CA TYR A 169 4.03 0.99 11.88
C TYR A 169 3.95 1.58 10.50
N GLU A 170 4.27 2.87 10.43
CA GLU A 170 4.67 3.56 9.22
C GLU A 170 6.18 3.51 9.08
N TRP A 171 6.65 3.36 7.85
CA TRP A 171 8.06 3.31 7.53
C TRP A 171 8.39 4.48 6.61
N THR A 172 9.58 5.06 6.77
CA THR A 172 10.14 5.96 5.75
C THR A 172 10.18 5.24 4.40
N THR A 173 10.30 5.97 3.30
CA THR A 173 10.22 5.40 1.94
C THR A 173 11.49 5.68 1.11
N ASP A 174 12.50 6.32 1.71
CA ASP A 174 13.79 6.72 1.11
C ASP A 174 14.80 5.56 0.92
N TRP A 175 14.35 4.32 1.07
CA TRP A 175 15.21 3.13 1.10
C TRP A 175 14.95 2.15 -0.04
N SER A 176 14.00 2.44 -0.92
CA SER A 176 13.67 1.61 -2.09
C SER A 176 13.25 2.48 -3.26
N ASP A 177 13.74 2.15 -4.46
CA ASP A 177 13.34 2.78 -5.72
C ASP A 177 11.87 2.51 -6.10
N PHE A 178 11.20 1.58 -5.39
CA PHE A 178 9.75 1.37 -5.52
C PHE A 178 8.97 2.67 -5.30
N PHE A 179 9.45 3.54 -4.40
CA PHE A 179 8.74 4.73 -3.95
C PHE A 179 9.03 5.98 -4.78
N ASP A 180 9.97 5.91 -5.74
CA ASP A 180 10.45 7.08 -6.49
C ASP A 180 9.30 7.76 -7.24
N ASP A 181 8.47 6.99 -7.96
CA ASP A 181 7.28 7.48 -8.67
C ASP A 181 6.29 8.21 -7.74
N GLY A 182 6.02 7.61 -6.58
CA GLY A 182 5.19 8.23 -5.55
C GLY A 182 5.83 9.51 -4.99
N HIS A 183 7.15 9.56 -4.86
CA HIS A 183 7.82 10.75 -4.35
C HIS A 183 7.76 11.95 -5.31
N GLU A 184 7.64 11.70 -6.62
CA GLU A 184 7.55 12.76 -7.61
C GLU A 184 6.15 13.38 -7.70
N TRP A 185 5.08 12.63 -7.41
CA TRP A 185 3.70 13.05 -7.75
C TRP A 185 2.65 12.83 -6.66
N TYR A 186 2.36 11.60 -6.27
CA TYR A 186 1.17 11.32 -5.45
C TYR A 186 1.44 11.38 -3.94
N GLY A 187 2.68 11.14 -3.57
CA GLY A 187 3.11 10.74 -2.24
C GLY A 187 3.39 9.23 -2.15
N ALA A 188 4.22 8.87 -1.19
CA ALA A 188 4.69 7.51 -0.99
C ALA A 188 4.52 7.07 0.46
N CYS A 189 3.92 5.89 0.65
CA CYS A 189 3.66 5.33 1.97
C CYS A 189 4.05 3.87 2.03
N CYS A 190 4.58 3.48 3.19
CA CYS A 190 4.84 2.09 3.53
C CYS A 190 4.31 1.84 4.94
N TRP A 191 3.30 0.99 5.03
CA TRP A 191 2.73 0.59 6.32
C TRP A 191 2.86 -0.90 6.51
N SER A 192 3.03 -1.31 7.75
CA SER A 192 2.89 -2.69 8.17
C SER A 192 2.00 -2.77 9.38
N ILE A 193 1.03 -3.67 9.31
CA ILE A 193 0.03 -3.89 10.33
C ILE A 193 0.13 -5.34 10.75
N TYR A 194 0.07 -5.60 12.05
CA TYR A 194 -0.03 -6.95 12.59
C TYR A 194 -1.37 -7.12 13.31
N ASP A 195 -2.18 -8.04 12.80
CA ASP A 195 -3.44 -8.44 13.40
C ASP A 195 -3.21 -9.64 14.32
N LYS A 196 -3.24 -9.38 15.63
CA LYS A 196 -3.07 -10.38 16.69
C LYS A 196 -4.19 -11.42 16.72
N THR A 197 -5.39 -11.06 16.24
CA THR A 197 -6.56 -11.95 16.27
C THR A 197 -6.50 -12.99 15.16
N LEU A 198 -5.87 -12.64 14.03
CA LEU A 198 -5.70 -13.50 12.87
C LEU A 198 -4.27 -14.06 12.72
N ASN A 199 -3.33 -13.62 13.56
CA ASN A 199 -1.90 -13.93 13.45
C ASN A 199 -1.37 -13.66 12.02
N ARG A 200 -1.71 -12.46 11.51
CA ARG A 200 -1.50 -12.06 10.12
C ARG A 200 -0.86 -10.69 10.03
N TYR A 201 0.08 -10.52 9.10
CA TYR A 201 0.61 -9.23 8.71
C TYR A 201 -0.13 -8.72 7.48
N VAL A 202 -0.30 -7.41 7.41
CA VAL A 202 -0.72 -6.69 6.22
C VAL A 202 0.34 -5.64 5.94
N VAL A 203 1.05 -5.79 4.84
CA VAL A 203 1.95 -4.75 4.33
C VAL A 203 1.20 -3.99 3.25
N MET A 204 1.18 -2.67 3.38
CA MET A 204 0.46 -1.77 2.48
C MET A 204 1.46 -0.80 1.87
N LEU A 205 1.50 -0.75 0.54
CA LEU A 205 2.41 0.09 -0.22
C LEU A 205 1.63 1.09 -1.06
N VAL A 206 2.10 2.33 -1.08
CA VAL A 206 1.58 3.39 -1.94
C VAL A 206 2.78 4.01 -2.66
N SER A 207 2.77 3.89 -3.98
CA SER A 207 3.68 4.58 -4.88
C SER A 207 2.98 4.68 -6.22
N ALA A 208 2.48 5.87 -6.55
CA ALA A 208 1.73 6.11 -7.78
C ALA A 208 2.23 7.40 -8.45
N THR A 209 2.33 7.36 -9.77
CA THR A 209 2.61 8.50 -10.64
C THR A 209 1.45 8.73 -11.61
N ASP A 210 1.44 9.89 -12.29
CA ASP A 210 0.53 10.29 -13.37
C ASP A 210 0.72 9.56 -14.71
#